data_AF-A0A7W6LSG8-F1
#
_entry.id   AF-A0A7W6LSG8-F1
#
_cell.length_a   1.000
_cell.length_b   1.000
_cell.length_c   1.000
_cell.angle_alpha   90.00
_cell.angle_beta   90.00
_cell.angle_gamma   90.00
#
_symmetry.space_group_name_H-M   'P 1'
#
loop_
_entity.id
_entity.type
_entity.pdbx_description
1 polymer ?
#
loop_
_entity_poly.entity_id
_entity_poly.type
_entity_poly.pdbx_seq_one_letter_code
_entity_poly.pdbx_strand_id
1 'polypeptide(L)'
;MLDHWPIDVLGARMTLVADGDMVSALKFTFTGQPTTLAPALTDPGKPGQPPKITINDSLQTILRQQVRNGFSFLQALFHIQVAFDRTDAEFEGETPEENDAIAINHFSYGEADDRPLALTYDYFTRAMMAAEKPYDEKYRLFATLTGYAREASKEARYIDAFRYYFLILDAFFSDGQFKKAGLEKAFKRHGALMDAIKSATADFREDRTRPTTPTGTFLRGLPTPEEIADHLIERRGHYFHSNRRKSGAWSPDKQDEARDLSWLCSMICFYLSEEYSAPMFAEELGPRHFAEATKSGAIIVLRIDYTYVDDDGSEPKQGRTNINMPGTKVTRKMATEMTQNFVQNFIESQPASSLMHAICREAKSGKPIFEIKYPQELP
;
A
#
# COMPACT_ATOMS: atom_id res chain seq x y z
N MET A 1 2.57 -16.20 -14.12
CA MET A 1 1.53 -15.34 -14.72
C MET A 1 0.79 -14.65 -13.60
N LEU A 2 0.76 -13.32 -13.60
CA LEU A 2 0.10 -12.51 -12.57
C LEU A 2 -1.39 -12.38 -12.86
N ASP A 3 -2.22 -12.19 -11.83
CA ASP A 3 -3.66 -12.01 -11.99
C ASP A 3 -4.00 -10.52 -12.02
N HIS A 4 -4.08 -9.94 -13.21
CA HIS A 4 -4.39 -8.53 -13.42
C HIS A 4 -5.15 -8.33 -14.74
N TRP A 5 -5.84 -7.21 -14.86
CA TRP A 5 -6.63 -6.84 -16.03
C TRP A 5 -6.55 -5.33 -16.27
N PRO A 6 -6.72 -4.84 -17.51
CA PRO A 6 -6.73 -3.41 -17.78
C PRO A 6 -7.82 -2.68 -16.99
N ILE A 7 -7.53 -1.48 -16.53
CA ILE A 7 -8.51 -0.59 -15.88
C ILE A 7 -8.42 0.82 -16.47
N ASP A 8 -9.53 1.54 -16.48
CA ASP A 8 -9.55 2.95 -16.89
C ASP A 8 -9.41 3.86 -15.65
N VAL A 9 -8.30 4.59 -15.61
CA VAL A 9 -7.90 5.40 -14.46
C VAL A 9 -6.97 6.54 -14.89
N LEU A 10 -6.99 7.66 -14.18
CA LEU A 10 -6.13 8.82 -14.45
C LEU A 10 -6.32 9.38 -15.88
N GLY A 11 -7.51 9.21 -16.45
CA GLY A 11 -7.81 9.61 -17.85
C GLY A 11 -7.17 8.73 -18.92
N ALA A 12 -6.60 7.59 -18.56
CA ALA A 12 -5.96 6.63 -19.47
C ALA A 12 -6.46 5.21 -19.24
N ARG A 13 -6.22 4.33 -20.22
CA ARG A 13 -6.30 2.89 -20.00
C ARG A 13 -4.97 2.39 -19.45
N MET A 14 -4.97 1.93 -18.21
CA MET A 14 -3.78 1.40 -17.53
C MET A 14 -3.70 -0.12 -17.66
N THR A 15 -2.51 -0.61 -17.98
CA THR A 15 -2.15 -2.03 -17.96
C THR A 15 -0.86 -2.25 -17.18
N LEU A 16 -0.67 -3.47 -16.68
CA LEU A 16 0.56 -3.90 -16.04
C LEU A 16 1.43 -4.63 -17.07
N VAL A 17 2.70 -4.22 -17.16
CA VAL A 17 3.71 -4.92 -17.96
C VAL A 17 4.36 -5.95 -17.06
N ALA A 18 4.18 -7.23 -17.39
CA ALA A 18 4.73 -8.34 -16.62
C ALA A 18 6.05 -8.83 -17.23
N ASP A 19 7.02 -9.12 -16.37
CA ASP A 19 8.23 -9.87 -16.68
C ASP A 19 8.26 -11.11 -15.78
N GLY A 20 7.99 -12.28 -16.36
CA GLY A 20 7.85 -13.54 -15.63
C GLY A 20 6.70 -13.55 -14.62
N ASP A 21 7.05 -13.53 -13.33
CA ASP A 21 6.14 -13.48 -12.18
C ASP A 21 6.12 -12.11 -11.50
N MET A 22 6.78 -11.10 -12.07
CA MET A 22 6.83 -9.73 -11.55
C MET A 22 6.17 -8.72 -12.50
N VAL A 23 5.71 -7.61 -11.95
CA VAL A 23 5.30 -6.43 -12.72
C VAL A 23 6.52 -5.52 -12.82
N SER A 24 6.97 -5.22 -14.04
CA SER A 24 8.16 -4.40 -14.30
C SER A 24 7.81 -2.95 -14.65
N ALA A 25 6.59 -2.69 -15.15
CA ALA A 25 6.15 -1.33 -15.46
C ALA A 25 4.63 -1.15 -15.41
N LEU A 26 4.21 0.11 -15.28
CA LEU A 26 2.84 0.56 -15.49
C LEU A 26 2.74 1.20 -16.88
N LYS A 27 1.90 0.66 -17.76
CA LYS A 27 1.65 1.25 -19.09
C LYS A 27 0.33 2.00 -19.06
N PHE A 28 0.36 3.27 -19.43
CA PHE A 28 -0.81 4.12 -19.57
C PHE A 28 -0.99 4.46 -21.05
N THR A 29 -2.19 4.20 -21.58
CA THR A 29 -2.53 4.49 -22.97
C THR A 29 -3.59 5.59 -23.01
N PHE A 30 -3.25 6.71 -23.65
CA PHE A 30 -4.18 7.80 -23.95
C PHE A 30 -4.52 7.74 -25.43
N THR A 31 -5.80 7.86 -25.77
CA THR A 31 -6.29 7.85 -27.17
C THR A 31 -6.91 9.21 -27.52
N GLY A 32 -6.97 9.56 -28.81
CA GLY A 32 -7.55 10.82 -29.28
C GLY A 32 -6.78 12.07 -28.82
N GLN A 33 -5.46 11.96 -28.65
CA GLN A 33 -4.62 13.06 -28.21
C GLN A 33 -4.05 13.84 -29.41
N PRO A 34 -3.86 15.17 -29.30
CA PRO A 34 -3.29 15.94 -30.39
C PRO A 34 -1.82 15.58 -30.62
N THR A 35 -1.40 15.49 -31.89
CA THR A 35 0.00 15.18 -32.28
C THR A 35 1.02 16.19 -31.76
N THR A 36 0.57 17.40 -31.38
CA THR A 36 1.42 18.45 -30.79
C THR A 36 2.00 18.09 -29.42
N LEU A 37 1.50 17.03 -28.77
CA LEU A 37 2.08 16.50 -27.53
C LEU A 37 3.33 15.64 -27.78
N ALA A 38 3.51 15.13 -29.01
CA ALA A 38 4.70 14.38 -29.36
C ALA A 38 5.95 15.27 -29.31
N PRO A 39 7.14 14.73 -28.96
CA PRO A 39 8.37 15.50 -28.92
C PRO A 39 8.67 16.11 -30.29
N ALA A 40 8.94 17.41 -30.29
CA ALA A 40 9.27 18.15 -31.50
C ALA A 40 10.79 18.33 -31.61
N LEU A 41 11.31 18.10 -32.82
CA LEU A 41 12.67 18.48 -33.16
C LEU A 41 12.65 19.91 -33.69
N THR A 42 13.40 20.80 -33.03
CA THR A 42 13.56 22.19 -33.50
C THR A 42 14.95 22.39 -34.05
N ASP A 43 15.00 22.99 -35.25
CA ASP A 43 16.27 23.28 -35.90
C ASP A 43 17.09 24.29 -35.07
N PRO A 44 18.42 24.09 -35.01
CA PRO A 44 19.30 25.01 -34.30
C PRO A 44 19.22 26.39 -34.94
N GLY A 45 19.03 27.43 -34.11
CA GLY A 45 18.99 28.83 -34.58
C GLY A 45 20.32 29.35 -35.16
N LYS A 46 21.41 28.56 -35.10
CA LYS A 46 22.72 28.86 -35.68
C LYS A 46 23.35 27.61 -36.31
N PRO A 47 24.09 27.76 -37.43
CA PRO A 47 24.87 26.66 -38.01
C PRO A 47 25.87 26.09 -36.98
N GLY A 48 25.88 24.77 -36.82
CA GLY A 48 26.82 24.05 -35.95
C GLY A 48 26.33 23.76 -34.52
N GLN A 49 25.10 24.14 -34.15
CA GLN A 49 24.48 23.67 -32.91
C GLN A 49 23.71 22.36 -33.16
N PRO A 50 23.63 21.44 -32.18
CA PRO A 50 22.79 20.26 -32.31
C PRO A 50 21.31 20.66 -32.30
N PRO A 51 20.43 19.92 -33.01
CA PRO A 51 18.99 20.12 -32.96
C PRO A 51 18.48 19.96 -31.52
N LYS A 52 17.47 20.74 -31.16
CA LYS A 52 16.90 20.73 -29.81
C LYS A 52 15.60 19.92 -29.83
N ILE A 53 15.54 18.89 -28.98
CA ILE A 53 14.31 18.16 -28.70
C ILE A 53 13.53 18.93 -27.64
N THR A 54 12.26 19.23 -27.92
CA THR A 54 11.34 19.85 -26.96
C THR A 54 10.23 18.86 -26.63
N ILE A 55 10.11 18.51 -25.34
CA ILE A 55 9.07 17.62 -24.83
C ILE A 55 8.00 18.51 -24.17
N ASN A 56 6.81 18.57 -24.78
CA ASN A 56 5.67 19.35 -24.29
C ASN A 56 4.55 18.44 -23.75
N ASP A 57 4.92 17.30 -23.16
CA ASP A 57 3.95 16.33 -22.67
C ASP A 57 3.46 16.68 -21.26
N SER A 58 2.41 17.51 -21.20
CA SER A 58 1.74 17.83 -19.94
C SER A 58 1.04 16.62 -19.30
N LEU A 59 0.65 15.62 -20.10
CA LEU A 59 -0.02 14.42 -19.60
C LEU A 59 0.95 13.57 -18.78
N GLN A 60 2.19 13.41 -19.25
CA GLN A 60 3.25 12.72 -18.50
C GLN A 60 3.47 13.34 -17.12
N THR A 61 3.48 14.67 -17.02
CA THR A 61 3.68 15.37 -15.74
C THR A 61 2.52 15.12 -14.77
N ILE A 62 1.28 15.26 -15.25
CA ILE A 62 0.07 15.01 -14.46
C ILE A 62 0.01 13.56 -14.02
N LEU A 63 0.23 12.63 -14.95
CA LEU A 63 0.24 11.20 -14.70
C LEU A 63 1.29 10.83 -13.66
N ARG A 64 2.53 11.31 -13.79
CA ARG A 64 3.59 11.06 -12.81
C ARG A 64 3.17 11.52 -11.41
N GLN A 65 2.56 12.70 -11.31
CA GLN A 65 2.08 13.21 -10.02
C GLN A 65 0.95 12.34 -9.44
N GLN A 66 -0.02 11.94 -10.25
CA GLN A 66 -1.13 11.09 -9.80
C GLN A 66 -0.67 9.68 -9.42
N VAL A 67 0.23 9.08 -10.19
CA VAL A 67 0.81 7.78 -9.85
C VAL A 67 1.60 7.88 -8.53
N ARG A 68 2.41 8.94 -8.34
CA ARG A 68 3.09 9.23 -7.05
C ARG A 68 2.09 9.38 -5.89
N ASN A 69 0.98 10.07 -6.13
CA ASN A 69 -0.08 10.23 -5.13
C ASN A 69 -0.68 8.88 -4.72
N GLY A 70 -1.02 8.03 -5.69
CA GLY A 70 -1.55 6.69 -5.42
C GLY A 70 -0.58 5.82 -4.63
N PHE A 71 0.70 5.82 -5.02
CA PHE A 71 1.72 5.09 -4.28
C PHE A 71 1.95 5.61 -2.86
N SER A 72 1.67 6.89 -2.58
CA SER A 72 1.78 7.42 -1.22
C SER A 72 0.80 6.72 -0.26
N PHE A 73 -0.42 6.42 -0.71
CA PHE A 73 -1.39 5.67 0.11
C PHE A 73 -0.89 4.26 0.43
N LEU A 74 -0.32 3.58 -0.57
CA LEU A 74 0.25 2.25 -0.41
C LEU A 74 1.48 2.27 0.50
N GLN A 75 2.35 3.27 0.36
CA GLN A 75 3.57 3.43 1.16
C GLN A 75 3.30 3.66 2.64
N ALA A 76 2.13 4.17 3.02
CA ALA A 76 1.72 4.24 4.42
C ALA A 76 1.69 2.84 5.05
N LEU A 77 1.11 1.85 4.36
CA LEU A 77 0.96 0.47 4.86
C LEU A 77 2.16 -0.42 4.53
N PHE A 78 2.64 -0.35 3.30
CA PHE A 78 3.60 -1.29 2.75
C PHE A 78 4.95 -0.65 2.56
N HIS A 79 6.01 -1.43 2.81
CA HIS A 79 7.35 -0.99 2.50
C HIS A 79 7.63 -1.13 1.01
N ILE A 80 7.27 -0.11 0.24
CA ILE A 80 7.45 -0.09 -1.22
C ILE A 80 8.28 1.13 -1.63
N GLN A 81 9.23 0.91 -2.54
CA GLN A 81 9.94 1.97 -3.23
C GLN A 81 9.57 1.90 -4.71
N VAL A 82 9.42 3.06 -5.33
CA VAL A 82 9.04 3.17 -6.73
C VAL A 82 9.96 4.18 -7.38
N ALA A 83 10.71 3.74 -8.38
CA ALA A 83 11.47 4.62 -9.24
C ALA A 83 10.51 5.28 -10.24
N PHE A 84 10.08 6.51 -9.95
CA PHE A 84 9.25 7.30 -10.85
C PHE A 84 10.03 7.99 -11.98
N ASP A 85 11.35 7.88 -11.94
CA ASP A 85 12.24 8.64 -12.80
C ASP A 85 12.54 7.91 -14.12
N ARG A 86 12.23 6.61 -14.21
CA ARG A 86 12.19 5.88 -15.47
C ARG A 86 10.87 6.14 -16.19
N THR A 87 10.92 6.62 -17.41
CA THR A 87 9.73 6.73 -18.26
C THR A 87 10.06 6.36 -19.68
N ASP A 88 9.16 5.58 -20.28
CA ASP A 88 9.17 5.16 -21.67
C ASP A 88 7.85 5.64 -22.29
N ALA A 89 7.90 6.36 -23.40
CA ALA A 89 6.71 6.82 -24.10
C ALA A 89 6.80 6.55 -25.59
N GLU A 90 5.65 6.11 -26.13
CA GLU A 90 5.42 5.79 -27.53
C GLU A 90 4.33 6.73 -28.06
N PHE A 91 4.51 7.27 -29.26
CA PHE A 91 3.53 8.10 -29.96
C PHE A 91 3.18 7.44 -31.29
N GLU A 92 1.90 7.16 -31.50
CA GLU A 92 1.36 6.52 -32.68
C GLU A 92 0.28 7.42 -33.28
N GLY A 93 0.38 7.72 -34.58
CA GLY A 93 -0.66 8.46 -35.29
C GLY A 93 -1.87 7.56 -35.55
N GLU A 94 -3.10 8.08 -35.37
CA GLU A 94 -4.31 7.32 -35.66
C GLU A 94 -4.54 7.18 -37.18
N THR A 95 -3.93 8.09 -37.95
CA THR A 95 -3.92 8.11 -39.42
C THR A 95 -2.48 8.11 -39.96
N PRO A 96 -2.26 7.70 -41.22
CA PRO A 96 -0.95 7.81 -41.86
C PRO A 96 -0.39 9.23 -41.84
N GLU A 97 -1.24 10.24 -42.06
CA GLU A 97 -0.86 11.65 -42.08
C GLU A 97 -0.39 12.15 -40.70
N GLU A 98 -1.06 11.71 -39.63
CA GLU A 98 -0.64 12.03 -38.26
C GLU A 98 0.66 11.32 -37.88
N ASN A 99 0.83 10.07 -38.33
CA ASN A 99 2.03 9.31 -38.05
C ASN A 99 3.27 9.93 -38.71
N ASP A 100 3.13 10.42 -39.95
CA ASP A 100 4.18 11.17 -40.65
C ASP A 100 4.50 12.52 -39.97
N ALA A 101 3.55 13.11 -39.25
CA ALA A 101 3.75 14.36 -38.50
C ALA A 101 4.50 14.16 -37.17
N ILE A 102 4.61 12.92 -36.66
CA ILE A 102 5.31 12.60 -35.42
C ILE A 102 6.80 12.39 -35.72
N ALA A 103 7.62 13.40 -35.43
CA ALA A 103 9.06 13.35 -35.70
C ALA A 103 9.82 12.38 -34.76
N ILE A 104 9.34 12.21 -33.53
CA ILE A 104 9.92 11.32 -32.51
C ILE A 104 8.78 10.46 -31.97
N ASN A 105 8.76 9.20 -32.39
CA ASN A 105 7.72 8.24 -32.03
C ASN A 105 8.03 7.44 -30.76
N HIS A 106 9.27 7.50 -30.25
CA HIS A 106 9.70 6.80 -29.05
C HIS A 106 10.74 7.62 -28.29
N PHE A 107 10.61 7.67 -26.96
CA PHE A 107 11.68 8.17 -26.09
C PHE A 107 11.70 7.47 -24.73
N SER A 108 12.90 7.30 -24.18
CA SER A 108 13.12 6.65 -22.88
C SER A 108 14.18 7.41 -22.08
N TYR A 109 14.00 7.51 -20.76
CA TYR A 109 14.97 8.10 -19.83
C TYR A 109 14.78 7.57 -18.40
N GLY A 110 15.84 7.69 -17.57
CA GLY A 110 15.84 7.35 -16.14
C GLY A 110 16.51 6.02 -15.77
N GLU A 111 16.78 5.84 -14.48
CA GLU A 111 17.35 4.60 -13.92
C GLU A 111 16.25 3.64 -13.44
N ALA A 112 16.47 2.33 -13.63
CA ALA A 112 15.58 1.29 -13.16
C ALA A 112 15.87 0.93 -11.69
N ASP A 113 14.83 0.47 -10.98
CA ASP A 113 14.93 -0.11 -9.64
C ASP A 113 14.19 -1.44 -9.65
N ASP A 114 14.92 -2.51 -9.32
CA ASP A 114 14.45 -3.89 -9.49
C ASP A 114 13.89 -4.49 -8.19
N ARG A 115 13.56 -3.67 -7.19
CA ARG A 115 13.04 -4.16 -5.90
C ARG A 115 11.62 -4.69 -6.05
N PRO A 116 11.37 -5.99 -5.82
CA PRO A 116 10.06 -6.58 -6.00
C PRO A 116 9.06 -6.06 -4.95
N LEU A 117 7.85 -5.74 -5.40
CA LEU A 117 6.74 -5.31 -4.54
C LEU A 117 5.74 -6.46 -4.37
N ALA A 118 5.54 -6.92 -3.14
CA ALA A 118 4.48 -7.86 -2.82
C ALA A 118 3.17 -7.09 -2.53
N LEU A 119 2.44 -6.73 -3.58
CA LEU A 119 1.14 -6.05 -3.50
C LEU A 119 0.06 -6.88 -4.18
N THR A 120 -1.15 -6.93 -3.61
CA THR A 120 -2.29 -7.46 -4.35
C THR A 120 -2.80 -6.43 -5.35
N TYR A 121 -3.42 -6.91 -6.42
CA TYR A 121 -3.89 -6.05 -7.49
C TYR A 121 -5.02 -5.12 -7.04
N ASP A 122 -5.85 -5.53 -6.08
CA ASP A 122 -6.92 -4.70 -5.51
C ASP A 122 -6.36 -3.44 -4.83
N TYR A 123 -5.36 -3.56 -3.95
CA TYR A 123 -4.72 -2.44 -3.28
C TYR A 123 -4.15 -1.46 -4.29
N PHE A 124 -3.44 -1.99 -5.29
CA PHE A 124 -2.84 -1.18 -6.33
C PHE A 124 -3.88 -0.38 -7.13
N THR A 125 -4.91 -1.06 -7.66
CA THR A 125 -5.94 -0.39 -8.47
C THR A 125 -6.74 0.63 -7.68
N ARG A 126 -7.13 0.31 -6.42
CA ARG A 126 -7.83 1.26 -5.56
C ARG A 126 -6.98 2.47 -5.21
N ALA A 127 -5.67 2.29 -5.02
CA ALA A 127 -4.75 3.40 -4.79
C ALA A 127 -4.66 4.33 -6.02
N MET A 128 -4.62 3.77 -7.23
CA MET A 128 -4.64 4.59 -8.47
C MET A 128 -5.98 5.31 -8.63
N MET A 129 -7.11 4.65 -8.35
CA MET A 129 -8.44 5.28 -8.41
C MET A 129 -8.60 6.39 -7.36
N ALA A 130 -8.08 6.19 -6.14
CA ALA A 130 -8.08 7.21 -5.09
C ALA A 130 -7.28 8.45 -5.49
N ALA A 131 -6.22 8.28 -6.29
CA ALA A 131 -5.35 9.36 -6.74
C ALA A 131 -5.98 10.29 -7.79
N GLU A 132 -7.16 9.94 -8.33
CA GLU A 132 -7.94 10.84 -9.20
C GLU A 132 -8.60 11.99 -8.44
N LYS A 133 -8.80 11.82 -7.12
CA LYS A 133 -9.40 12.83 -6.27
C LYS A 133 -8.39 13.91 -5.87
N PRO A 134 -8.86 15.09 -5.41
CA PRO A 134 -7.99 16.09 -4.83
C PRO A 134 -7.05 15.49 -3.77
N TYR A 135 -5.76 15.77 -3.92
CA TYR A 135 -4.72 15.18 -3.11
C TYR A 135 -4.27 16.16 -2.02
N ASP A 136 -4.15 15.65 -0.79
CA ASP A 136 -3.58 16.37 0.33
C ASP A 136 -2.10 16.01 0.48
N GLU A 137 -1.21 17.00 0.49
CA GLU A 137 0.24 16.82 0.63
C GLU A 137 0.63 16.08 1.92
N LYS A 138 -0.26 16.08 2.92
CA LYS A 138 -0.12 15.33 4.17
C LYS A 138 0.18 13.85 3.93
N TYR A 139 -0.46 13.24 2.92
CA TYR A 139 -0.26 11.83 2.57
C TYR A 139 1.16 11.59 2.05
N ARG A 140 1.69 12.50 1.23
CA ARG A 140 3.03 12.38 0.65
C ARG A 140 4.10 12.51 1.73
N LEU A 141 3.91 13.47 2.64
CA LEU A 141 4.85 13.70 3.73
C LEU A 141 4.94 12.46 4.63
N PHE A 142 3.79 11.91 5.02
CA PHE A 142 3.74 10.70 5.84
C PHE A 142 4.43 9.51 5.12
N ALA A 143 4.08 9.27 3.86
CA ALA A 143 4.64 8.18 3.06
C ALA A 143 6.16 8.30 2.88
N THR A 144 6.65 9.51 2.57
CA THR A 144 8.08 9.77 2.33
C THR A 144 8.89 9.53 3.60
N LEU A 145 8.49 10.11 4.72
CA LEU A 145 9.20 9.95 5.99
C LEU A 145 9.14 8.48 6.47
N THR A 146 8.02 7.81 6.28
CA THR A 146 7.88 6.38 6.59
C THR A 146 8.84 5.54 5.74
N GLY A 147 8.95 5.82 4.44
CA GLY A 147 9.91 5.16 3.55
C GLY A 147 11.35 5.34 4.02
N TYR A 148 11.76 6.57 4.34
CA TYR A 148 13.10 6.84 4.86
C TYR A 148 13.37 6.15 6.20
N ALA A 149 12.38 6.13 7.10
CA ALA A 149 12.51 5.49 8.40
C ALA A 149 12.68 3.96 8.28
N ARG A 150 11.92 3.33 7.38
CA ARG A 150 11.98 1.88 7.13
C ARG A 150 13.29 1.47 6.46
N GLU A 151 13.80 2.24 5.50
CA GLU A 151 15.12 1.98 4.92
C GLU A 151 16.25 2.15 5.95
N ALA A 152 16.22 3.23 6.74
CA ALA A 152 17.20 3.42 7.82
C ALA A 152 17.16 2.26 8.83
N SER A 153 15.97 1.72 9.12
CA SER A 153 15.81 0.55 9.99
C SER A 153 16.41 -0.73 9.40
N LYS A 154 16.21 -0.98 8.09
CA LYS A 154 16.82 -2.13 7.39
C LYS A 154 18.34 -2.08 7.43
N GLU A 155 18.92 -0.90 7.34
CA GLU A 155 20.37 -0.66 7.40
C GLU A 155 20.92 -0.60 8.84
N ALA A 156 20.10 -0.91 9.85
CA ALA A 156 20.43 -0.80 11.28
C ALA A 156 20.86 0.62 11.72
N ARG A 157 20.46 1.66 10.97
CA ARG A 157 20.61 3.08 11.34
C ARG A 157 19.43 3.52 12.21
N TYR A 158 19.27 2.89 13.37
CA TYR A 158 18.09 3.07 14.24
C TYR A 158 17.90 4.50 14.76
N ILE A 159 18.97 5.26 14.95
CA ILE A 159 18.87 6.68 15.34
C ILE A 159 18.22 7.49 14.22
N ASP A 160 18.60 7.25 12.97
CA ASP A 160 18.00 7.91 11.80
C ASP A 160 16.57 7.46 11.59
N ALA A 161 16.28 6.16 11.74
CA ALA A 161 14.91 5.65 11.71
C ALA A 161 14.02 6.35 12.74
N PHE A 162 14.47 6.42 14.00
CA PHE A 162 13.77 7.16 15.06
C PHE A 162 13.57 8.63 14.68
N ARG A 163 14.57 9.29 14.09
CA ARG A 163 14.45 10.69 13.67
C ARG A 163 13.36 10.87 12.63
N TYR A 164 13.32 10.04 11.59
CA TYR A 164 12.28 10.12 10.56
C TYR A 164 10.89 9.84 11.11
N TYR A 165 10.74 8.82 11.97
CA TYR A 165 9.44 8.58 12.63
C TYR A 165 9.03 9.73 13.55
N PHE A 166 9.96 10.30 14.31
CA PHE A 166 9.63 11.44 15.17
C PHE A 166 9.24 12.67 14.34
N LEU A 167 9.86 12.89 13.16
CA LEU A 167 9.45 13.96 12.25
C LEU A 167 8.01 13.81 11.77
N ILE A 168 7.52 12.57 11.61
CA ILE A 168 6.08 12.32 11.38
C ILE A 168 5.30 12.82 12.59
N LEU A 169 5.62 12.34 13.80
CA LEU A 169 4.89 12.74 15.00
C LEU A 169 4.88 14.26 15.21
N ASP A 170 6.01 14.92 14.94
CA ASP A 170 6.17 16.38 15.04
C ASP A 170 5.33 17.12 13.98
N ALA A 171 5.36 16.67 12.72
CA ALA A 171 4.63 17.30 11.63
C ALA A 171 3.10 17.25 11.82
N PHE A 172 2.60 16.17 12.42
CA PHE A 172 1.16 15.90 12.51
C PHE A 172 0.54 16.21 13.87
N PHE A 173 1.31 16.18 14.97
CA PHE A 173 0.74 16.24 16.33
C PHE A 173 1.42 17.26 17.25
N SER A 174 2.36 18.07 16.77
CA SER A 174 3.03 19.09 17.60
C SER A 174 2.23 20.38 17.77
N ASP A 175 1.24 20.64 16.91
CA ASP A 175 0.57 21.95 16.78
C ASP A 175 1.57 23.13 16.67
N GLY A 176 2.69 22.91 15.98
CA GLY A 176 3.77 23.89 15.80
C GLY A 176 4.62 24.13 17.07
N GLN A 177 4.41 23.35 18.14
CA GLN A 177 5.22 23.44 19.36
C GLN A 177 6.55 22.72 19.17
N PHE A 178 7.65 23.34 19.58
CA PHE A 178 9.00 22.74 19.47
C PHE A 178 9.73 22.63 20.81
N LYS A 179 9.21 23.28 21.86
CA LYS A 179 9.75 23.19 23.23
C LYS A 179 9.12 22.00 23.94
N LYS A 180 9.91 21.30 24.77
CA LYS A 180 9.50 20.07 25.49
C LYS A 180 8.09 20.18 26.12
N ALA A 181 7.87 21.14 27.02
CA ALA A 181 6.57 21.30 27.67
C ALA A 181 5.40 21.59 26.71
N GLY A 182 5.67 22.27 25.59
CA GLY A 182 4.68 22.52 24.55
C GLY A 182 4.34 21.25 23.77
N LEU A 183 5.36 20.47 23.41
CA LEU A 183 5.21 19.18 22.74
C LEU A 183 4.44 18.18 23.60
N GLU A 184 4.79 18.06 24.88
CA GLU A 184 4.10 17.15 25.81
C GLU A 184 2.61 17.48 25.90
N LYS A 185 2.28 18.78 26.00
CA LYS A 185 0.89 19.24 26.02
C LYS A 185 0.17 18.97 24.69
N ALA A 186 0.83 19.18 23.56
CA ALA A 186 0.24 18.97 22.24
C ALA A 186 -0.02 17.47 21.99
N PHE A 187 0.99 16.63 22.19
CA PHE A 187 0.89 15.19 21.96
C PHE A 187 -0.23 14.57 22.80
N LYS A 188 -0.28 14.89 24.11
CA LYS A 188 -1.29 14.35 25.03
C LYS A 188 -2.73 14.82 24.74
N ARG A 189 -2.91 15.87 23.94
CA ARG A 189 -4.24 16.33 23.51
C ARG A 189 -4.75 15.60 22.27
N HIS A 190 -3.86 14.95 21.51
CA HIS A 190 -4.22 14.23 20.31
C HIS A 190 -4.63 12.80 20.64
N GLY A 191 -5.95 12.55 20.70
CA GLY A 191 -6.51 11.23 21.02
C GLY A 191 -6.00 10.13 20.09
N ALA A 192 -5.97 10.38 18.79
CA ALA A 192 -5.48 9.42 17.80
C ALA A 192 -4.01 9.01 18.04
N LEU A 193 -3.16 9.94 18.47
CA LEU A 193 -1.77 9.63 18.82
C LEU A 193 -1.70 8.78 20.11
N MET A 194 -2.49 9.11 21.13
CA MET A 194 -2.51 8.35 22.38
C MET A 194 -3.03 6.93 22.18
N ASP A 195 -4.05 6.76 21.33
CA ASP A 195 -4.57 5.44 20.96
C ASP A 195 -3.54 4.64 20.16
N ALA A 196 -2.83 5.27 19.23
CA ALA A 196 -1.73 4.63 18.50
C ALA A 196 -0.58 4.20 19.44
N ILE A 197 -0.20 5.03 20.41
CA ILE A 197 0.80 4.69 21.43
C ILE A 197 0.35 3.51 22.27
N LYS A 198 -0.91 3.52 22.73
CA LYS A 198 -1.48 2.45 23.52
C LYS A 198 -1.45 1.11 22.76
N SER A 199 -1.92 1.10 21.52
CA SER A 199 -1.93 -0.09 20.67
C SER A 199 -0.51 -0.58 20.36
N ALA A 200 0.41 0.33 20.00
CA ALA A 200 1.81 0.00 19.75
C ALA A 200 2.49 -0.63 20.97
N THR A 201 2.19 -0.15 22.17
CA THR A 201 2.76 -0.69 23.40
C THR A 201 2.19 -2.06 23.72
N ALA A 202 0.88 -2.26 23.51
CA ALA A 202 0.22 -3.55 23.72
C ALA A 202 0.76 -4.64 22.79
N ASP A 203 1.12 -4.28 21.55
CA ASP A 203 1.66 -5.22 20.57
C ASP A 203 3.19 -5.31 20.60
N PHE A 204 3.87 -4.42 21.33
CA PHE A 204 5.32 -4.44 21.44
C PHE A 204 5.81 -5.78 22.03
N ARG A 205 6.75 -6.42 21.34
CA ARG A 205 7.41 -7.64 21.80
C ARG A 205 8.91 -7.40 21.82
N GLU A 206 9.48 -7.41 23.03
CA GLU A 206 10.92 -7.26 23.20
C GLU A 206 11.66 -8.52 22.73
N ASP A 207 12.70 -8.33 21.91
CA ASP A 207 13.65 -9.40 21.59
C ASP A 207 14.60 -9.63 22.77
N ARG A 208 14.24 -10.60 23.61
CA ARG A 208 15.01 -10.98 24.81
C ARG A 208 16.33 -11.69 24.50
N THR A 209 16.62 -11.99 23.23
CA THR A 209 17.91 -12.59 22.83
C THR A 209 19.02 -11.54 22.70
N ARG A 210 18.67 -10.26 22.65
CA ARG A 210 19.61 -9.15 22.49
C ARG A 210 19.79 -8.37 23.79
N PRO A 211 20.89 -7.58 23.90
CA PRO A 211 21.03 -6.63 25.00
C PRO A 211 19.82 -5.70 25.11
N THR A 212 19.39 -5.46 26.34
CA THR A 212 18.29 -4.57 26.66
C THR A 212 18.68 -3.13 26.36
N THR A 213 17.82 -2.39 25.67
CA THR A 213 18.03 -0.97 25.38
C THR A 213 17.42 -0.09 26.49
N PRO A 214 17.77 1.21 26.56
CA PRO A 214 17.12 2.14 27.49
C PRO A 214 15.58 2.18 27.33
N THR A 215 15.07 2.10 26.10
CA THR A 215 13.62 2.03 25.84
C THR A 215 13.03 0.69 26.25
N GLY A 216 13.72 -0.43 25.98
CA GLY A 216 13.30 -1.75 26.45
C GLY A 216 13.14 -1.81 27.97
N THR A 217 14.12 -1.28 28.71
CA THR A 217 14.04 -1.16 30.18
C THR A 217 12.85 -0.30 30.62
N PHE A 218 12.63 0.85 29.98
CA PHE A 218 11.50 1.73 30.29
C PHE A 218 10.15 1.02 30.08
N LEU A 219 9.97 0.33 28.95
CA LEU A 219 8.72 -0.38 28.62
C LEU A 219 8.41 -1.54 29.59
N ARG A 220 9.42 -2.19 30.17
CA ARG A 220 9.21 -3.20 31.22
C ARG A 220 8.57 -2.64 32.49
N GLY A 221 8.66 -1.33 32.70
CA GLY A 221 7.97 -0.62 33.79
C GLY A 221 6.46 -0.47 33.58
N LEU A 222 5.91 -0.93 32.45
CA LEU A 222 4.50 -0.78 32.06
C LEU A 222 4.03 0.69 32.09
N PRO A 223 4.73 1.60 31.38
CA PRO A 223 4.41 3.02 31.39
C PRO A 223 3.04 3.31 30.76
N THR A 224 2.40 4.41 31.17
CA THR A 224 1.17 4.89 30.54
C THR A 224 1.46 5.48 29.14
N PRO A 225 0.45 5.62 28.26
CA PRO A 225 0.63 6.26 26.95
C PRO A 225 1.22 7.67 27.04
N GLU A 226 0.85 8.45 28.07
CA GLU A 226 1.38 9.78 28.31
C GLU A 226 2.85 9.75 28.72
N GLU A 227 3.26 8.80 29.55
CA GLU A 227 4.67 8.60 29.93
C GLU A 227 5.51 8.17 28.73
N ILE A 228 4.94 7.36 27.83
CA ILE A 228 5.61 6.99 26.58
C ILE A 228 5.76 8.22 25.69
N ALA A 229 4.73 9.06 25.54
CA ALA A 229 4.84 10.30 24.78
C ALA A 229 5.96 11.21 25.33
N ASP A 230 6.06 11.35 26.66
CA ASP A 230 7.13 12.09 27.32
C ASP A 230 8.51 11.49 27.04
N HIS A 231 8.63 10.16 27.09
CA HIS A 231 9.86 9.44 26.75
C HIS A 231 10.26 9.66 25.29
N LEU A 232 9.34 9.62 24.33
CA LEU A 232 9.64 9.92 22.92
C LEU A 232 10.21 11.34 22.76
N ILE A 233 9.60 12.34 23.42
CA ILE A 233 10.03 13.74 23.36
C ILE A 233 11.41 13.92 24.03
N GLU A 234 11.66 13.24 25.15
CA GLU A 234 12.97 13.21 25.80
C GLU A 234 14.04 12.63 24.87
N ARG A 235 13.75 11.48 24.26
CA ARG A 235 14.66 10.81 23.33
C ARG A 235 14.90 11.64 22.08
N ARG A 236 13.92 12.40 21.60
CA ARG A 236 14.12 13.40 20.56
C ARG A 236 15.13 14.46 20.99
N GLY A 237 15.00 14.99 22.20
CA GLY A 237 15.98 15.92 22.77
C GLY A 237 17.40 15.35 22.74
N HIS A 238 17.56 14.08 23.12
CA HIS A 238 18.84 13.38 23.10
C HIS A 238 19.39 13.16 21.68
N TYR A 239 18.62 12.55 20.78
CA TYR A 239 19.10 12.12 19.47
C TYR A 239 19.11 13.21 18.39
N PHE A 240 18.39 14.31 18.54
CA PHE A 240 18.40 15.41 17.56
C PHE A 240 19.40 16.51 17.92
N HIS A 241 19.63 16.73 19.21
CA HIS A 241 20.44 17.87 19.70
C HIS A 241 21.66 17.35 20.43
N SER A 242 22.70 16.95 19.68
CA SER A 242 23.96 16.52 20.29
C SER A 242 24.73 17.72 20.81
N ASN A 243 25.01 17.73 22.12
CA ASN A 243 26.06 18.56 22.69
C ASN A 243 27.24 17.66 23.05
N ARG A 244 28.31 17.70 22.25
CA ARG A 244 29.53 16.88 22.46
C ARG A 244 30.19 17.09 23.83
N ARG A 245 29.87 18.18 24.53
CA ARG A 245 30.40 18.47 25.88
C ARG A 245 29.62 17.79 27.00
N LYS A 246 28.42 17.25 26.72
CA LYS A 246 27.60 16.55 27.72
C LYS A 246 28.06 15.10 27.83
N SER A 247 28.28 14.62 29.06
CA SER A 247 28.50 13.20 29.31
C SER A 247 27.30 12.38 28.81
N GLY A 248 27.58 11.30 28.10
CA GLY A 248 26.55 10.47 27.47
C GLY A 248 25.90 11.09 26.24
N ALA A 249 26.57 11.97 25.49
CA ALA A 249 26.12 12.37 24.16
C ALA A 249 25.99 11.12 23.25
N TRP A 250 24.98 11.10 22.38
CA TRP A 250 24.83 10.00 21.43
C TRP A 250 26.01 9.96 20.44
N SER A 251 26.34 8.76 19.96
CA SER A 251 27.37 8.52 18.95
C SER A 251 26.76 7.81 17.74
N PRO A 252 27.17 8.12 16.50
CA PRO A 252 26.76 7.36 15.32
C PRO A 252 27.11 5.87 15.43
N ASP A 253 28.13 5.50 16.21
CA ASP A 253 28.53 4.09 16.41
C ASP A 253 27.61 3.34 17.40
N LYS A 254 26.69 4.03 18.07
CA LYS A 254 25.80 3.48 19.11
C LYS A 254 24.35 3.33 18.63
N GLN A 255 24.15 2.87 17.39
CA GLN A 255 22.81 2.73 16.80
C GLN A 255 21.90 1.81 17.62
N ASP A 256 22.44 0.69 18.13
CA ASP A 256 21.65 -0.32 18.84
C ASP A 256 20.96 0.21 20.11
N GLU A 257 21.47 1.27 20.73
CA GLU A 257 20.83 1.91 21.89
C GLU A 257 19.44 2.48 21.53
N ALA A 258 19.20 2.80 20.25
CA ALA A 258 17.94 3.32 19.73
C ALA A 258 17.05 2.26 19.06
N ARG A 259 17.46 0.98 19.03
CA ARG A 259 16.72 -0.09 18.33
C ARG A 259 15.26 -0.17 18.78
N ASP A 260 15.01 -0.44 20.05
CA ASP A 260 13.65 -0.64 20.56
C ASP A 260 12.82 0.67 20.49
N LEU A 261 13.49 1.83 20.56
CA LEU A 261 12.85 3.13 20.35
C LEU A 261 12.35 3.29 18.91
N SER A 262 13.20 2.99 17.93
CA SER A 262 12.84 3.06 16.51
C SER A 262 11.74 2.05 16.18
N TRP A 263 11.78 0.86 16.78
CA TRP A 263 10.76 -0.17 16.62
C TRP A 263 9.41 0.27 17.20
N LEU A 264 9.41 0.80 18.43
CA LEU A 264 8.19 1.36 19.04
C LEU A 264 7.60 2.48 18.16
N CYS A 265 8.43 3.41 17.67
CA CYS A 265 7.98 4.46 16.77
C CYS A 265 7.44 3.94 15.44
N SER A 266 8.05 2.89 14.88
CA SER A 266 7.52 2.21 13.69
C SER A 266 6.13 1.64 13.94
N MET A 267 5.90 1.02 15.10
CA MET A 267 4.58 0.49 15.47
C MET A 267 3.56 1.61 15.67
N ILE A 268 3.91 2.70 16.34
CA ILE A 268 3.04 3.88 16.48
C ILE A 268 2.64 4.41 15.10
N CYS A 269 3.61 4.60 14.20
CA CYS A 269 3.33 5.09 12.85
C CYS A 269 2.54 4.07 12.02
N PHE A 270 2.67 2.76 12.28
CA PHE A 270 1.83 1.75 11.66
C PHE A 270 0.35 1.91 12.05
N TYR A 271 0.01 2.12 13.33
CA TYR A 271 -1.39 2.38 13.70
C TYR A 271 -1.92 3.70 13.12
N LEU A 272 -1.06 4.73 13.05
CA LEU A 272 -1.44 5.98 12.41
C LEU A 272 -1.65 5.84 10.90
N SER A 273 -0.98 4.88 10.26
CA SER A 273 -1.01 4.70 8.80
C SER A 273 -2.41 4.41 8.26
N GLU A 274 -3.33 3.90 9.10
CA GLU A 274 -4.74 3.69 8.73
C GLU A 274 -5.35 4.97 8.12
N GLU A 275 -5.23 6.12 8.79
CA GLU A 275 -5.77 7.40 8.29
C GLU A 275 -5.13 7.82 6.95
N TYR A 276 -3.82 7.63 6.82
CA TYR A 276 -3.06 8.04 5.63
C TYR A 276 -3.24 7.08 4.45
N SER A 277 -3.78 5.90 4.71
CA SER A 277 -4.09 4.87 3.75
C SER A 277 -5.59 4.83 3.42
N ALA A 278 -6.44 5.40 4.29
CA ALA A 278 -7.90 5.43 4.20
C ALA A 278 -8.48 5.80 2.82
N PRO A 279 -7.89 6.74 2.03
CA PRO A 279 -8.44 7.07 0.71
C PRO A 279 -8.59 5.87 -0.23
N MET A 280 -7.74 4.84 -0.14
CA MET A 280 -7.86 3.64 -0.99
C MET A 280 -8.98 2.68 -0.56
N PHE A 281 -9.58 2.92 0.61
CA PHE A 281 -10.67 2.12 1.16
C PHE A 281 -12.02 2.85 1.12
N ALA A 282 -12.11 3.98 0.42
CA ALA A 282 -13.37 4.66 0.21
C ALA A 282 -14.40 3.69 -0.41
N GLU A 283 -15.64 3.73 0.10
CA GLU A 283 -16.68 2.72 -0.14
C GLU A 283 -16.93 2.48 -1.63
N GLU A 284 -16.86 3.54 -2.45
CA GLU A 284 -17.10 3.49 -3.88
C GLU A 284 -15.98 2.82 -4.70
N LEU A 285 -14.76 2.69 -4.14
CA LEU A 285 -13.61 2.16 -4.88
C LEU A 285 -13.67 0.63 -5.03
N GLY A 286 -14.26 -0.08 -4.06
CA GLY A 286 -14.48 -1.52 -4.15
C GLY A 286 -15.42 -1.89 -5.32
N PRO A 287 -16.64 -1.32 -5.38
CA PRO A 287 -17.56 -1.47 -6.51
C PRO A 287 -16.95 -1.03 -7.85
N ARG A 288 -16.18 0.07 -7.87
CA ARG A 288 -15.50 0.51 -9.10
C ARG A 288 -14.46 -0.51 -9.58
N HIS A 289 -13.62 -1.02 -8.69
CA HIS A 289 -12.66 -2.09 -9.01
C HIS A 289 -13.36 -3.31 -9.60
N PHE A 290 -14.49 -3.71 -9.00
CA PHE A 290 -15.31 -4.81 -9.49
C PHE A 290 -15.91 -4.54 -10.89
N ALA A 291 -16.41 -3.31 -11.12
CA ALA A 291 -16.95 -2.89 -12.40
C ALA A 291 -15.88 -2.93 -13.50
N GLU A 292 -14.66 -2.45 -13.22
CA GLU A 292 -13.53 -2.52 -14.16
C GLU A 292 -13.12 -3.97 -14.47
N ALA A 293 -13.13 -4.85 -13.46
CA ALA A 293 -12.92 -6.28 -13.67
C ALA A 293 -13.99 -6.89 -14.59
N THR A 294 -15.26 -6.54 -14.37
CA THR A 294 -16.39 -6.98 -15.21
C THR A 294 -16.24 -6.49 -16.64
N LYS A 295 -15.94 -5.21 -16.83
CA LYS A 295 -15.73 -4.58 -18.14
C LYS A 295 -14.60 -5.25 -18.92
N SER A 296 -13.53 -5.65 -18.23
CA SER A 296 -12.38 -6.34 -18.83
C SER A 296 -12.57 -7.86 -18.94
N GLY A 297 -13.74 -8.40 -18.60
CA GLY A 297 -14.02 -9.84 -18.63
C GLY A 297 -13.24 -10.66 -17.59
N ALA A 298 -12.64 -9.98 -16.61
CA ALA A 298 -11.86 -10.56 -15.52
C ALA A 298 -12.77 -10.86 -14.32
N ILE A 299 -13.78 -11.72 -14.54
CA ILE A 299 -14.68 -12.19 -13.48
C ILE A 299 -14.65 -13.71 -13.42
N ILE A 300 -14.40 -14.21 -12.22
CA ILE A 300 -14.52 -15.62 -11.87
C ILE A 300 -15.85 -15.82 -11.17
N VAL A 301 -16.62 -16.80 -11.63
CA VAL A 301 -17.85 -17.23 -10.96
C VAL A 301 -17.54 -18.52 -10.22
N LEU A 302 -17.61 -18.48 -8.90
CA LEU A 302 -17.50 -19.64 -8.03
C LEU A 302 -18.89 -20.12 -7.63
N ARG A 303 -19.19 -21.39 -7.92
CA ARG A 303 -20.42 -22.04 -7.50
C ARG A 303 -20.13 -22.92 -6.29
N ILE A 304 -20.85 -22.69 -5.21
CA ILE A 304 -20.81 -23.53 -4.01
C ILE A 304 -22.12 -24.28 -3.93
N ASP A 305 -22.05 -25.60 -4.12
CA ASP A 305 -23.13 -26.53 -3.85
C ASP A 305 -22.89 -27.11 -2.45
N TYR A 306 -23.87 -27.05 -1.55
CA TYR A 306 -23.71 -27.51 -0.16
C TYR A 306 -24.94 -28.24 0.38
N THR A 307 -24.71 -29.08 1.37
CA THR A 307 -25.72 -29.88 2.07
C THR A 307 -25.63 -29.61 3.56
N TYR A 308 -26.78 -29.40 4.20
CA TYR A 308 -26.87 -29.12 5.63
C TYR A 308 -28.09 -29.81 6.24
N VAL A 309 -28.14 -29.90 7.56
CA VAL A 309 -29.26 -30.43 8.33
C VAL A 309 -29.65 -29.42 9.39
N ASP A 310 -30.93 -29.27 9.69
CA ASP A 310 -31.34 -28.43 10.82
C ASP A 310 -31.20 -29.19 12.13
N ASP A 311 -31.02 -28.48 13.24
CA ASP A 311 -30.79 -29.08 14.56
C ASP A 311 -31.99 -29.89 15.08
N ASP A 312 -33.14 -29.80 14.42
CA ASP A 312 -34.34 -30.60 14.68
C ASP A 312 -34.25 -32.05 14.16
N GLY A 313 -33.14 -32.41 13.49
CA GLY A 313 -32.91 -33.74 12.94
C GLY A 313 -33.70 -34.03 11.66
N SER A 314 -34.11 -32.98 10.95
CA SER A 314 -34.79 -33.08 9.65
C SER A 314 -33.92 -33.71 8.56
N GLU A 315 -34.52 -34.04 7.41
CA GLU A 315 -33.77 -34.59 6.28
C GLU A 315 -32.72 -33.60 5.74
N PRO A 316 -31.57 -34.08 5.22
CA PRO A 316 -30.56 -33.22 4.62
C PRO A 316 -31.11 -32.33 3.51
N LYS A 317 -30.84 -31.03 3.61
CA LYS A 317 -31.24 -29.99 2.67
C LYS A 317 -30.08 -29.60 1.78
N GLN A 318 -30.39 -29.24 0.53
CA GLN A 318 -29.40 -28.75 -0.42
C GLN A 318 -29.52 -27.23 -0.58
N GLY A 319 -28.36 -26.56 -0.58
CA GLY A 319 -28.21 -25.16 -0.89
C GLY A 319 -27.25 -24.95 -2.05
N ARG A 320 -27.41 -23.81 -2.72
CA ARG A 320 -26.48 -23.35 -3.74
C ARG A 320 -26.30 -21.85 -3.62
N THR A 321 -25.05 -21.41 -3.71
CA THR A 321 -24.73 -19.99 -3.89
C THR A 321 -23.70 -19.79 -4.99
N ASN A 322 -23.80 -18.68 -5.69
CA ASN A 322 -22.82 -18.25 -6.68
C ASN A 322 -22.16 -16.97 -6.17
N ILE A 323 -20.84 -16.93 -6.27
CA ILE A 323 -20.04 -15.80 -5.82
C ILE A 323 -19.19 -15.33 -6.99
N ASN A 324 -19.39 -14.08 -7.37
CA ASN A 324 -18.60 -13.44 -8.42
C ASN A 324 -17.41 -12.76 -7.77
N MET A 325 -16.23 -12.96 -8.33
CA MET A 325 -15.01 -12.31 -7.85
C MET A 325 -14.20 -11.72 -9.01
N PRO A 326 -13.56 -10.56 -8.79
CA PRO A 326 -12.55 -10.05 -9.69
C PRO A 326 -11.39 -11.04 -9.82
N GLY A 327 -10.99 -11.33 -11.05
CA GLY A 327 -9.88 -12.22 -11.35
C GLY A 327 -9.97 -12.85 -12.74
N THR A 328 -8.83 -13.28 -13.25
CA THR A 328 -8.71 -14.03 -14.51
C THR A 328 -8.50 -15.52 -14.27
N LYS A 329 -8.18 -15.90 -13.03
CA LYS A 329 -7.91 -17.28 -12.62
C LYS A 329 -8.04 -17.47 -11.11
N VAL A 330 -8.37 -18.69 -10.70
CA VAL A 330 -8.45 -19.01 -9.28
C VAL A 330 -7.06 -19.11 -8.65
N THR A 331 -6.86 -18.46 -7.51
CA THR A 331 -5.62 -18.52 -6.71
C THR A 331 -5.84 -19.26 -5.40
N ARG A 332 -4.76 -19.71 -4.75
CA ARG A 332 -4.86 -20.37 -3.43
C ARG A 332 -5.41 -19.43 -2.35
N LYS A 333 -4.96 -18.18 -2.35
CA LYS A 333 -5.44 -17.15 -1.39
C LYS A 333 -6.95 -16.94 -1.54
N MET A 334 -7.40 -16.79 -2.79
CA MET A 334 -8.82 -16.71 -3.13
C MET A 334 -9.60 -17.94 -2.66
N ALA A 335 -9.07 -19.16 -2.83
CA ALA A 335 -9.71 -20.36 -2.31
C ALA A 335 -9.86 -20.35 -0.77
N THR A 336 -8.82 -19.92 -0.05
CA THR A 336 -8.82 -19.81 1.41
C THR A 336 -9.83 -18.78 1.91
N GLU A 337 -9.79 -17.56 1.36
CA GLU A 337 -10.72 -16.48 1.71
C GLU A 337 -12.17 -16.88 1.43
N MET A 338 -12.40 -17.55 0.30
CA MET A 338 -13.74 -18.03 -0.05
C MET A 338 -14.25 -19.15 0.85
N THR A 339 -13.36 -20.02 1.31
CA THR A 339 -13.71 -21.04 2.31
C THR A 339 -14.16 -20.37 3.60
N GLN A 340 -13.39 -19.41 4.09
CA GLN A 340 -13.69 -18.67 5.32
C GLN A 340 -15.00 -17.88 5.22
N ASN A 341 -15.15 -17.09 4.16
CA ASN A 341 -16.36 -16.29 3.92
C ASN A 341 -17.60 -17.17 3.78
N PHE A 342 -17.50 -18.31 3.09
CA PHE A 342 -18.63 -19.25 2.98
C PHE A 342 -19.03 -19.82 4.34
N VAL A 343 -18.07 -20.31 5.13
CA VAL A 343 -18.35 -20.87 6.45
C VAL A 343 -18.97 -19.83 7.37
N GLN A 344 -18.41 -18.61 7.40
CA GLN A 344 -18.93 -17.52 8.22
C GLN A 344 -20.37 -17.16 7.81
N ASN A 345 -20.61 -16.93 6.51
CA ASN A 345 -21.95 -16.61 6.01
C ASN A 345 -22.95 -17.75 6.24
N PHE A 346 -22.53 -19.01 6.17
CA PHE A 346 -23.40 -20.13 6.49
C PHE A 346 -23.83 -20.10 7.95
N ILE A 347 -22.88 -19.93 8.88
CA ILE A 347 -23.15 -19.84 10.33
C ILE A 347 -24.11 -18.67 10.63
N GLU A 348 -23.91 -17.52 9.99
CA GLU A 348 -24.75 -16.33 10.21
C GLU A 348 -26.16 -16.47 9.60
N SER A 349 -26.28 -17.11 8.44
CA SER A 349 -27.56 -17.23 7.73
C SER A 349 -28.37 -18.46 8.13
N GLN A 350 -27.73 -19.50 8.67
CA GLN A 350 -28.35 -20.76 9.10
C GLN A 350 -27.87 -21.14 10.52
N PRO A 351 -28.17 -20.32 11.55
CA PRO A 351 -27.60 -20.50 12.90
C PRO A 351 -28.11 -21.75 13.65
N ALA A 352 -29.20 -22.35 13.20
CA ALA A 352 -29.80 -23.57 13.75
C ALA A 352 -29.63 -24.77 12.80
N SER A 353 -28.57 -24.75 12.00
CA SER A 353 -28.26 -25.78 11.04
C SER A 353 -26.79 -26.17 11.10
N SER A 354 -26.53 -27.45 10.89
CA SER A 354 -25.20 -28.03 10.82
C SER A 354 -24.82 -28.30 9.36
N LEU A 355 -23.71 -27.71 8.91
CA LEU A 355 -23.16 -27.97 7.58
C LEU A 355 -22.62 -29.41 7.52
N MET A 356 -23.01 -30.17 6.49
CA MET A 356 -22.53 -31.55 6.29
C MET A 356 -21.44 -31.61 5.22
N HIS A 357 -21.69 -30.97 4.08
CA HIS A 357 -20.81 -31.01 2.92
C HIS A 357 -20.92 -29.72 2.14
N ALA A 358 -19.80 -29.19 1.66
CA ALA A 358 -19.79 -28.10 0.70
C ALA A 358 -18.71 -28.34 -0.33
N ILE A 359 -19.03 -28.14 -1.61
CA ILE A 359 -18.07 -28.20 -2.69
C ILE A 359 -18.14 -26.93 -3.53
N CYS A 360 -17.01 -26.26 -3.65
CA CYS A 360 -16.85 -25.08 -4.49
C CYS A 360 -16.17 -25.46 -5.81
N ARG A 361 -16.75 -25.02 -6.92
CA ARG A 361 -16.21 -25.20 -8.27
C ARG A 361 -16.19 -23.89 -9.03
N GLU A 362 -15.16 -23.67 -9.83
CA GLU A 362 -15.20 -22.60 -10.83
C GLU A 362 -16.24 -22.94 -11.91
N ALA A 363 -17.23 -22.08 -12.11
CA ALA A 363 -18.38 -22.37 -12.95
C ALA A 363 -18.00 -22.63 -14.42
N LYS A 364 -16.97 -21.93 -14.93
CA LYS A 364 -16.52 -22.06 -16.32
C LYS A 364 -15.76 -23.36 -16.60
N SER A 365 -14.86 -23.76 -15.70
CA SER A 365 -13.99 -24.92 -15.91
C SER A 365 -14.46 -26.19 -15.20
N GLY A 366 -15.37 -26.07 -14.22
CA GLY A 366 -15.80 -27.16 -13.35
C GLY A 366 -14.74 -27.61 -12.33
N LYS A 367 -13.56 -26.99 -12.32
CA LYS A 367 -12.45 -27.36 -11.43
C LYS A 367 -12.84 -27.17 -9.97
N PRO A 368 -12.60 -28.17 -9.11
CA PRO A 368 -12.82 -28.03 -7.68
C PRO A 368 -11.83 -27.04 -7.09
N ILE A 369 -12.33 -26.12 -6.26
CA ILE A 369 -11.55 -25.09 -5.58
C ILE A 369 -11.31 -25.47 -4.13
N PHE A 370 -12.39 -25.86 -3.44
CA PHE A 370 -12.32 -26.45 -2.10
C PHE A 370 -13.47 -27.44 -1.91
N GLU A 371 -13.29 -28.31 -0.92
CA GLU A 371 -14.33 -29.21 -0.43
C GLU A 371 -14.25 -29.26 1.10
N ILE A 372 -15.39 -29.09 1.76
CA ILE A 372 -15.55 -29.24 3.21
C ILE A 372 -16.44 -30.45 3.44
N LYS A 373 -16.01 -31.40 4.26
CA LYS A 373 -16.78 -32.58 4.65
C LYS A 373 -16.73 -32.73 6.16
N TYR A 374 -17.89 -32.74 6.80
CA TYR A 374 -18.03 -33.13 8.19
C TYR A 374 -18.63 -34.54 8.26
N PRO A 375 -18.17 -35.39 9.20
CA PRO A 375 -18.81 -36.67 9.44
C PRO A 375 -20.25 -36.46 9.93
N GLN A 376 -21.15 -37.38 9.56
CA GLN A 376 -22.56 -37.35 10.00
C GLN A 376 -22.73 -37.47 11.51
N GLU A 377 -21.78 -38.12 12.17
CA GLU A 377 -21.71 -38.26 13.62
C GLU A 377 -20.35 -37.70 14.06
N LEU A 378 -20.38 -36.61 14.84
CA LEU A 378 -19.25 -36.20 15.66
C LEU A 378 -19.46 -36.87 17.04
N PRO A 379 -18.42 -37.50 17.64
CA PRO A 379 -18.55 -38.18 18.92
C PRO A 379 -18.96 -37.27 20.07
#